data_AF-A0AA39X4N9-F1
#
_entry.id   AF-A0AA39X4N9-F1
#
_cell.length_a   1.000
_cell.length_b   1.000
_cell.length_c   1.000
_cell.angle_alpha   90.00
_cell.angle_beta   90.00
_cell.angle_gamma   90.00
#
_symmetry.space_group_name_H-M   'P 1'
#
loop_
_entity.id
_entity.type
_entity.pdbx_description
1 polymer ?
#
loop_
_entity_poly.entity_id
_entity_poly.type
_entity_poly.pdbx_seq_one_letter_code
_entity_poly.pdbx_strand_id
1 'polypeptide(L)'
;MARKRTRDAEAQQDNDPTVDKMDEDSSSDDDEMDIVNVDFELFNYDPQIDFHGVKTLLRQLFDADAQLLDLSGLSDLIVEQNTIGSTCKVDDKANDAYAFLTVLNASEHHAKQPVAQLIDYLSDRAKASPTLAEKVPTLLADEKAIVGIVLAERLLNMPAEVIPPMWSMMIDEIEAAVEDKEPYEFTHYLVVSRGYYEVASVLDERKQKKARGEGELQYFHPEDEGMSKFAAAAGTYAFTKEDEAIADSKRAFQEMGVKPQGYMMLIEAGRFESAVKAVGDYVGSAA
;
A
#
# COMPACT_ATOMS: atom_id res chain seq x y z
N MET A 1 -36.46 23.18 -58.82
CA MET A 1 -37.80 23.80 -58.93
C MET A 1 -38.59 23.07 -60.00
N ALA A 2 -39.63 22.33 -59.61
CA ALA A 2 -40.73 21.97 -60.50
C ALA A 2 -41.97 21.72 -59.63
N ARG A 3 -43.02 22.48 -59.90
CA ARG A 3 -44.28 22.56 -59.14
C ARG A 3 -45.24 21.44 -59.57
N LYS A 4 -45.82 20.77 -58.56
CA LYS A 4 -47.26 20.62 -58.28
C LYS A 4 -48.19 20.20 -59.44
N ARG A 5 -48.98 19.13 -59.22
CA ARG A 5 -50.43 19.06 -59.53
C ARG A 5 -51.11 17.88 -58.84
N THR A 6 -52.08 18.23 -57.99
CA THR A 6 -53.11 17.42 -57.33
C THR A 6 -54.24 17.05 -58.30
N ARG A 7 -54.92 15.91 -58.06
CA ARG A 7 -56.41 15.81 -57.92
C ARG A 7 -56.90 14.38 -57.63
N ASP A 8 -57.92 14.36 -56.77
CA ASP A 8 -58.73 13.26 -56.23
C ASP A 8 -59.53 12.43 -57.24
N ALA A 9 -59.91 11.18 -56.86
CA ALA A 9 -61.30 10.75 -56.63
C ALA A 9 -61.46 9.21 -56.41
N GLU A 10 -62.11 8.84 -55.28
CA GLU A 10 -63.16 7.79 -55.10
C GLU A 10 -62.82 6.30 -55.46
N ALA A 11 -63.21 5.23 -54.74
CA ALA A 11 -64.05 4.95 -53.57
C ALA A 11 -63.91 3.45 -53.16
N GLN A 12 -64.40 3.11 -51.94
CA GLN A 12 -64.81 1.78 -51.44
C GLN A 12 -63.68 0.78 -51.07
N GLN A 13 -63.66 0.09 -49.93
CA GLN A 13 -64.74 -0.48 -49.12
C GLN A 13 -64.24 -0.86 -47.71
N ASP A 14 -65.17 -0.89 -46.76
CA ASP A 14 -65.06 -1.24 -45.34
C ASP A 14 -64.32 -2.56 -45.01
N ASN A 15 -63.54 -2.53 -43.92
CA ASN A 15 -63.51 -3.56 -42.88
C ASN A 15 -62.81 -2.99 -41.63
N ASP A 16 -63.61 -2.65 -40.62
CA ASP A 16 -63.22 -2.62 -39.20
C ASP A 16 -63.99 -3.80 -38.56
N PRO A 17 -63.41 -4.66 -37.70
CA PRO A 17 -63.03 -4.23 -36.36
C PRO A 17 -61.83 -4.98 -35.76
N THR A 18 -60.79 -4.27 -35.33
CA THR A 18 -60.16 -4.56 -34.03
C THR A 18 -59.42 -3.33 -33.57
N VAL A 19 -60.02 -2.67 -32.59
CA VAL A 19 -59.36 -1.71 -31.71
C VAL A 19 -58.19 -2.43 -31.05
N ASP A 20 -56.99 -2.30 -31.62
CA ASP A 20 -55.75 -2.57 -30.91
C ASP A 20 -55.75 -1.61 -29.72
N LYS A 21 -56.14 -2.15 -28.56
CA LYS A 21 -55.78 -1.56 -27.29
C LYS A 21 -54.26 -1.43 -27.34
N MET A 22 -53.79 -0.19 -27.37
CA MET A 22 -52.46 0.14 -26.91
C MET A 22 -52.35 -0.46 -25.50
N ASP A 23 -51.76 -1.64 -25.39
CA ASP A 23 -51.06 -2.00 -24.17
C ASP A 23 -49.93 -0.96 -24.09
N GLU A 24 -50.19 0.08 -23.30
CA GLU A 24 -49.14 0.83 -22.62
C GLU A 24 -48.37 -0.18 -21.78
N ASP A 25 -47.45 -0.90 -22.42
CA ASP A 25 -46.36 -1.57 -21.72
C ASP A 25 -45.42 -0.44 -21.26
N SER A 26 -45.84 0.25 -20.21
CA SER A 26 -44.93 0.94 -19.31
C SER A 26 -44.09 -0.12 -18.61
N SER A 27 -43.14 -0.70 -19.34
CA SER A 27 -41.97 -1.33 -18.73
C SER A 27 -41.03 -0.20 -18.32
N SER A 28 -41.42 0.49 -17.25
CA SER A 28 -40.45 1.01 -16.29
C SER A 28 -39.99 -0.18 -15.45
N ASP A 29 -38.75 -0.10 -14.97
CA ASP A 29 -38.11 -0.99 -13.97
C ASP A 29 -37.46 -2.23 -14.62
N ASP A 30 -36.17 -2.53 -14.47
CA ASP A 30 -35.10 -1.95 -13.67
C ASP A 30 -33.81 -2.39 -14.40
N ASP A 31 -33.09 -1.47 -15.04
CA ASP A 31 -31.64 -1.64 -15.16
C ASP A 31 -31.06 -1.32 -13.77
N GLU A 32 -31.38 -2.16 -12.77
CA GLU A 32 -30.64 -2.23 -11.51
C GLU A 32 -29.21 -2.59 -11.92
N MET A 33 -28.39 -1.58 -12.17
CA MET A 33 -26.94 -1.73 -12.14
C MET A 33 -26.66 -2.33 -10.77
N ASP A 34 -26.38 -3.63 -10.75
CA ASP A 34 -26.10 -4.42 -9.54
C ASP A 34 -24.99 -3.68 -8.78
N ILE A 35 -25.38 -2.93 -7.74
CA ILE A 35 -24.45 -2.07 -7.00
C ILE A 35 -23.56 -3.00 -6.21
N VAL A 36 -22.32 -3.20 -6.70
CA VAL A 36 -21.31 -3.95 -5.98
C VAL A 36 -20.83 -3.09 -4.81
N ASN A 37 -21.32 -3.41 -3.61
CA ASN A 37 -20.80 -2.84 -2.37
C ASN A 37 -19.53 -3.59 -2.02
N VAL A 38 -18.46 -2.84 -1.77
CA VAL A 38 -17.16 -3.37 -1.34
C VAL A 38 -16.84 -2.70 -0.02
N ASP A 39 -16.82 -3.49 1.05
CA ASP A 39 -16.55 -3.00 2.39
C ASP A 39 -15.12 -3.34 2.80
N PHE A 40 -14.38 -2.31 3.21
CA PHE A 40 -13.03 -2.44 3.72
C PHE A 40 -13.07 -2.47 5.25
N GLU A 41 -12.80 -3.63 5.81
CA GLU A 41 -12.84 -3.85 7.25
C GLU A 41 -11.44 -4.12 7.81
N LEU A 42 -11.24 -3.69 9.06
CA LEU A 42 -9.97 -3.81 9.76
C LEU A 42 -10.09 -4.90 10.83
N PHE A 43 -9.16 -5.84 10.81
CA PHE A 43 -9.15 -7.00 11.69
C PHE A 43 -7.79 -7.17 12.34
N ASN A 44 -7.79 -7.68 13.57
CA ASN A 44 -6.59 -8.23 14.21
C ASN A 44 -6.08 -9.43 13.40
N TYR A 45 -4.80 -9.74 13.52
CA TYR A 45 -4.20 -10.88 12.86
C TYR A 45 -4.87 -12.21 13.25
N ASP A 46 -5.11 -13.04 12.24
CA ASP A 46 -5.53 -14.43 12.40
C ASP A 46 -4.44 -15.36 11.86
N PRO A 47 -3.69 -16.07 12.74
CA PRO A 47 -2.61 -16.98 12.33
C PRO A 47 -3.04 -18.06 11.34
N GLN A 48 -4.33 -18.42 11.29
CA GLN A 48 -4.83 -19.47 10.40
C GLN A 48 -5.11 -18.96 8.98
N ILE A 49 -5.29 -17.65 8.81
CA ILE A 49 -5.74 -17.03 7.56
C ILE A 49 -4.64 -16.10 7.01
N ASP A 50 -4.10 -15.21 7.84
CA ASP A 50 -3.34 -14.05 7.39
C ASP A 50 -1.89 -14.33 7.02
N PHE A 51 -1.35 -15.49 7.39
CA PHE A 51 0.05 -15.84 7.14
C PHE A 51 0.45 -15.66 5.67
N HIS A 52 -0.38 -16.12 4.73
CA HIS A 52 -0.04 -16.06 3.31
C HIS A 52 -0.15 -14.64 2.73
N GLY A 53 -1.18 -13.89 3.13
CA GLY A 53 -1.38 -12.49 2.76
C GLY A 53 -0.22 -11.62 3.24
N VAL A 54 0.10 -11.68 4.53
CA VAL A 54 1.22 -10.93 5.14
C VAL A 54 2.55 -11.30 4.47
N LYS A 55 2.83 -12.58 4.24
CA LYS A 55 4.06 -13.01 3.56
C LYS A 55 4.18 -12.45 2.14
N THR A 56 3.05 -12.35 1.44
CA THR A 56 3.02 -11.80 0.07
C THR A 56 3.23 -10.30 0.07
N LEU A 57 2.63 -9.57 1.01
CA LEU A 57 2.84 -8.14 1.18
C LEU A 57 4.27 -7.83 1.64
N LEU A 58 4.87 -8.60 2.55
CA LEU A 58 6.29 -8.47 2.89
C LEU A 58 7.21 -8.70 1.68
N ARG A 59 6.90 -9.67 0.81
CA ARG A 59 7.63 -9.88 -0.44
C ARG A 59 7.53 -8.66 -1.35
N GLN A 60 6.38 -7.98 -1.37
CA GLN A 60 6.18 -6.74 -2.12
C GLN A 60 6.99 -5.58 -1.53
N LEU A 61 7.06 -5.47 -0.20
CA LEU A 61 7.79 -4.42 0.53
C LEU A 61 9.30 -4.47 0.28
N PHE A 62 9.90 -5.67 0.40
CA PHE A 62 11.34 -5.87 0.20
C PHE A 62 11.75 -6.15 -1.25
N ASP A 63 10.77 -6.23 -2.15
CA ASP A 63 10.91 -6.39 -3.60
C ASP A 63 11.97 -7.43 -4.01
N ALA A 64 13.06 -7.01 -4.67
CA ALA A 64 14.08 -7.93 -5.18
C ALA A 64 14.90 -8.59 -4.05
N ASP A 65 15.03 -7.91 -2.93
CA ASP A 65 15.76 -8.39 -1.76
C ASP A 65 14.90 -9.29 -0.86
N ALA A 66 13.63 -9.51 -1.20
CA ALA A 66 12.72 -10.41 -0.47
C ALA A 66 13.33 -11.81 -0.20
N GLN A 67 14.15 -12.33 -1.11
CA GLN A 67 14.84 -13.62 -0.97
C GLN A 67 16.01 -13.62 0.03
N LEU A 68 16.47 -12.44 0.46
CA LEU A 68 17.55 -12.28 1.44
C LEU A 68 17.06 -12.34 2.88
N LEU A 69 15.75 -12.36 3.09
CA LEU A 69 15.09 -12.29 4.39
C LEU A 69 14.28 -13.58 4.61
N ASP A 70 14.20 -14.03 5.86
CA ASP A 70 13.24 -15.07 6.25
C ASP A 70 11.84 -14.48 6.40
N LEU A 71 11.17 -14.30 5.25
CA LEU A 71 9.81 -13.78 5.21
C LEU A 71 8.81 -14.73 5.86
N SER A 72 9.08 -16.04 5.92
CA SER A 72 8.17 -16.98 6.56
C SER A 72 8.19 -16.77 8.07
N GLY A 73 9.39 -16.76 8.65
CA GLY A 73 9.55 -16.49 10.09
C GLY A 73 9.10 -15.09 10.49
N LEU A 74 9.28 -14.07 9.64
CA LEU A 74 8.71 -12.74 9.90
C LEU A 74 7.18 -12.77 9.87
N SER A 75 6.58 -13.48 8.92
CA SER A 75 5.11 -13.59 8.83
C SER A 75 4.54 -14.32 10.03
N ASP A 76 5.14 -15.43 10.46
CA ASP A 76 4.75 -16.16 11.67
C ASP A 76 4.78 -15.23 12.89
N LEU A 77 5.86 -14.44 13.04
CA LEU A 77 5.98 -13.50 14.15
C LEU A 77 4.92 -12.41 14.12
N ILE A 78 4.62 -11.86 12.95
CA ILE A 78 3.62 -10.78 12.80
C ILE A 78 2.23 -11.31 13.09
N VAL A 79 1.84 -12.46 12.55
CA VAL A 79 0.48 -12.99 12.76
C VAL A 79 0.26 -13.51 14.19
N GLU A 80 1.33 -13.88 14.90
CA GLU A 80 1.29 -14.23 16.31
C GLU A 80 1.19 -13.02 17.26
N GLN A 81 1.40 -11.79 16.76
CA GLN A 81 1.18 -10.57 17.56
C GLN A 81 -0.32 -10.35 17.77
N ASN A 82 -0.75 -10.46 19.03
CA ASN A 82 -2.15 -10.23 19.40
C ASN A 82 -2.42 -8.78 19.84
N THR A 83 -1.40 -8.04 20.24
CA THR A 83 -1.56 -6.72 20.86
C THR A 83 -1.48 -5.58 19.84
N ILE A 84 -0.58 -5.67 18.86
CA ILE A 84 -0.28 -4.56 17.96
C ILE A 84 -0.31 -5.01 16.50
N GLY A 85 -1.02 -4.23 15.71
CA GLY A 85 -1.09 -4.32 14.26
C GLY A 85 -2.43 -4.85 13.77
N SER A 86 -2.72 -4.49 12.53
CA SER A 86 -4.01 -4.77 11.90
C SER A 86 -3.84 -5.18 10.44
N THR A 87 -4.85 -5.89 9.95
CA THR A 87 -5.03 -6.24 8.55
C THR A 87 -6.26 -5.53 8.00
N CYS A 88 -6.22 -5.15 6.73
CA CYS A 88 -7.43 -4.77 6.01
C CYS A 88 -7.84 -5.89 5.06
N LYS A 89 -9.11 -6.30 5.15
CA LYS A 89 -9.73 -7.31 4.31
C LYS A 89 -10.99 -6.75 3.69
N VAL A 90 -11.40 -7.35 2.59
CA VAL A 90 -12.61 -7.00 1.87
C VAL A 90 -13.66 -8.09 2.10
N ASP A 91 -14.88 -7.66 2.41
CA ASP A 91 -16.11 -8.45 2.57
C ASP A 91 -16.14 -9.47 3.74
N ASP A 92 -15.11 -10.28 3.96
CA ASP A 92 -15.09 -11.34 5.00
C ASP A 92 -13.71 -11.45 5.67
N LYS A 93 -13.72 -11.72 6.99
CA LYS A 93 -12.52 -12.04 7.78
C LYS A 93 -11.78 -13.27 7.24
N ALA A 94 -12.48 -14.19 6.58
CA ALA A 94 -11.90 -15.39 5.97
C ALA A 94 -11.06 -15.11 4.71
N ASN A 95 -11.14 -13.90 4.14
CA ASN A 95 -10.34 -13.51 2.99
C ASN A 95 -8.90 -13.17 3.38
N ASP A 96 -8.01 -13.19 2.37
CA ASP A 96 -6.63 -12.76 2.53
C ASP A 96 -6.53 -11.26 2.83
N ALA A 97 -5.55 -10.87 3.65
CA ALA A 97 -5.23 -9.48 3.91
C ALA A 97 -4.73 -8.76 2.65
N TYR A 98 -5.34 -7.61 2.33
CA TYR A 98 -4.94 -6.73 1.22
C TYR A 98 -4.07 -5.56 1.67
N ALA A 99 -4.08 -5.26 2.96
CA ALA A 99 -3.10 -4.40 3.61
C ALA A 99 -2.77 -4.96 4.99
N PHE A 100 -1.56 -4.69 5.47
CA PHE A 100 -1.19 -4.95 6.85
C PHE A 100 -0.35 -3.80 7.40
N LEU A 101 -0.41 -3.61 8.72
CA LEU A 101 0.41 -2.68 9.46
C LEU A 101 0.79 -3.31 10.79
N THR A 102 2.07 -3.31 11.14
CA THR A 102 2.57 -3.84 12.42
C THR A 102 3.80 -3.08 12.90
N VAL A 103 4.07 -3.15 14.20
CA VAL A 103 5.32 -2.71 14.82
C VAL A 103 5.99 -3.89 15.52
N LEU A 104 7.21 -4.21 15.11
CA LEU A 104 8.06 -5.21 15.73
C LEU A 104 9.03 -4.53 16.69
N ASN A 105 9.07 -4.98 17.94
CA ASN A 105 10.11 -4.53 18.86
C ASN A 105 11.46 -5.20 18.51
N ALA A 106 12.39 -4.42 17.98
CA ALA A 106 13.72 -4.89 17.59
C ALA A 106 14.49 -5.45 18.79
N SER A 107 14.43 -4.78 19.95
CA SER A 107 15.13 -5.16 21.17
C SER A 107 14.55 -6.42 21.82
N GLU A 108 13.24 -6.63 21.77
CA GLU A 108 12.61 -7.84 22.33
C GLU A 108 12.85 -9.07 21.44
N HIS A 109 12.81 -8.90 20.13
CA HIS A 109 12.87 -10.01 19.18
C HIS A 109 14.23 -10.21 18.53
N HIS A 110 15.27 -9.44 18.87
CA HIS A 110 16.62 -9.53 18.29
C HIS A 110 17.22 -10.95 18.31
N ALA A 111 16.86 -11.79 19.29
CA ALA A 111 17.36 -13.16 19.39
C ALA A 111 16.67 -14.13 18.41
N LYS A 112 15.52 -13.75 17.84
CA LYS A 112 14.80 -14.55 16.84
C LYS A 112 15.45 -14.31 15.48
N GLN A 113 15.85 -15.40 14.81
CA GLN A 113 16.59 -15.34 13.55
C GLN A 113 15.95 -14.45 12.46
N PRO A 114 14.62 -14.45 12.24
CA PRO A 114 14.01 -13.58 11.22
C PRO A 114 14.21 -12.09 11.52
N VAL A 115 14.12 -11.69 12.80
CA VAL A 115 14.29 -10.29 13.22
C VAL A 115 15.75 -9.89 13.25
N ALA A 116 16.65 -10.78 13.70
CA ALA A 116 18.10 -10.54 13.61
C ALA A 116 18.53 -10.26 12.16
N GLN A 117 18.06 -11.08 11.23
CA GLN A 117 18.35 -10.92 9.79
C GLN A 117 17.76 -9.63 9.24
N LEU A 118 16.56 -9.24 9.68
CA LEU A 118 15.94 -7.96 9.31
C LEU A 118 16.74 -6.78 9.83
N ILE A 119 17.20 -6.82 11.09
CA ILE A 119 18.03 -5.77 11.71
C ILE A 119 19.35 -5.63 10.95
N ASP A 120 20.02 -6.74 10.64
CA ASP A 120 21.27 -6.74 9.87
C ASP A 120 21.05 -6.15 8.47
N TYR A 121 19.97 -6.55 7.79
CA TYR A 121 19.61 -6.04 6.48
C TYR A 121 19.37 -4.53 6.52
N LEU A 122 18.50 -4.03 7.41
CA LEU A 122 18.17 -2.62 7.52
C LEU A 122 19.40 -1.78 7.91
N SER A 123 20.23 -2.29 8.83
CA SER A 123 21.48 -1.63 9.22
C SER A 123 22.46 -1.53 8.06
N ASP A 124 22.54 -2.55 7.21
CA ASP A 124 23.40 -2.51 6.03
C ASP A 124 22.85 -1.57 4.95
N ARG A 125 21.55 -1.64 4.65
CA ARG A 125 20.88 -0.77 3.69
C ARG A 125 20.95 0.71 4.09
N ALA A 126 20.85 1.01 5.39
CA ALA A 126 20.92 2.37 5.91
C ALA A 126 22.24 3.08 5.57
N LYS A 127 23.34 2.35 5.40
CA LYS A 127 24.65 2.90 5.01
C LYS A 127 24.64 3.58 3.64
N ALA A 128 23.67 3.26 2.78
CA ALA A 128 23.53 3.88 1.47
C ALA A 128 23.05 5.34 1.55
N SER A 129 22.37 5.73 2.63
CA SER A 129 21.89 7.10 2.84
C SER A 129 22.76 7.84 3.86
N PRO A 130 23.36 8.99 3.53
CA PRO A 130 24.19 9.76 4.46
C PRO A 130 23.47 10.16 5.76
N THR A 131 22.15 10.34 5.72
CA THR A 131 21.35 10.73 6.90
C THR A 131 21.07 9.57 7.84
N LEU A 132 21.06 8.33 7.33
CA LEU A 132 20.72 7.11 8.07
C LEU A 132 21.95 6.28 8.45
N ALA A 133 23.05 6.40 7.70
CA ALA A 133 24.22 5.52 7.76
C ALA A 133 24.84 5.35 9.15
N GLU A 134 24.82 6.41 9.97
CA GLU A 134 25.29 6.36 11.36
C GLU A 134 24.14 6.04 12.32
N LYS A 135 23.00 6.74 12.19
CA LYS A 135 21.92 6.68 13.18
C LYS A 135 21.26 5.31 13.28
N VAL A 136 20.88 4.70 12.17
CA VAL A 136 20.08 3.46 12.18
C VAL A 136 20.89 2.29 12.73
N PRO A 137 22.11 2.00 12.25
CA PRO A 137 22.91 0.91 12.81
C PRO A 137 23.25 1.13 14.29
N THR A 138 23.52 2.37 14.71
CA THR A 138 23.80 2.68 16.11
C THR A 138 22.60 2.45 17.00
N LEU A 139 21.40 2.90 16.61
CA LEU A 139 20.19 2.73 17.41
C LEU A 139 19.74 1.27 17.48
N LEU A 140 19.83 0.53 16.37
CA LEU A 140 19.46 -0.90 16.35
C LEU A 140 20.42 -1.78 17.18
N ALA A 141 21.64 -1.31 17.43
CA ALA A 141 22.63 -2.00 18.27
C ALA A 141 22.64 -1.52 19.73
N ASP A 142 21.94 -0.42 20.06
CA ASP A 142 21.93 0.14 21.41
C ASP A 142 20.83 -0.50 22.26
N GLU A 143 21.21 -1.24 23.30
CA GLU A 143 20.29 -1.86 24.25
C GLU A 143 19.38 -0.85 24.98
N LYS A 144 19.77 0.42 25.05
CA LYS A 144 18.97 1.49 25.66
C LYS A 144 17.95 2.11 24.70
N ALA A 145 18.15 1.95 23.40
CA ALA A 145 17.24 2.44 22.39
C ALA A 145 16.24 1.32 22.06
N ILE A 146 15.01 1.44 22.56
CA ILE A 146 13.93 0.53 22.16
C ILE A 146 13.42 1.03 20.80
N VAL A 147 13.73 0.29 19.73
CA VAL A 147 13.35 0.66 18.36
C VAL A 147 12.19 -0.21 17.90
N GLY A 148 11.09 0.43 17.49
CA GLY A 148 9.96 -0.21 16.83
C GLY A 148 10.18 -0.22 15.32
N ILE A 149 10.33 -1.40 14.71
CA ILE A 149 10.39 -1.53 13.26
C ILE A 149 8.95 -1.59 12.75
N VAL A 150 8.53 -0.55 12.03
CA VAL A 150 7.18 -0.46 11.47
C VAL A 150 7.20 -1.03 10.05
N LEU A 151 6.35 -2.03 9.82
CA LEU A 151 6.16 -2.64 8.51
C LEU A 151 4.71 -2.39 8.08
N ALA A 152 4.56 -1.72 6.94
CA ALA A 152 3.26 -1.36 6.39
C ALA A 152 3.30 -1.56 4.87
N GLU A 153 2.33 -2.28 4.33
CA GLU A 153 2.22 -2.49 2.88
C GLU A 153 0.77 -2.79 2.50
N ARG A 154 0.39 -2.40 1.28
CA ARG A 154 -0.94 -2.68 0.71
C ARG A 154 -0.83 -3.06 -0.75
N LEU A 155 -1.85 -3.73 -1.28
CA LEU A 155 -1.96 -3.89 -2.72
C LEU A 155 -2.13 -2.51 -3.39
N LEU A 156 -1.55 -2.34 -4.59
CA LEU A 156 -1.54 -1.04 -5.29
C LEU A 156 -2.94 -0.51 -5.62
N ASN A 157 -3.92 -1.41 -5.77
CA ASN A 157 -5.31 -1.09 -6.04
C ASN A 157 -6.13 -0.80 -4.79
N MET A 158 -5.54 -0.87 -3.59
CA MET A 158 -6.24 -0.51 -2.36
C MET A 158 -6.38 1.02 -2.25
N PRO A 159 -7.58 1.51 -1.88
CA PRO A 159 -7.81 2.93 -1.64
C PRO A 159 -6.89 3.44 -0.52
N ALA A 160 -6.37 4.65 -0.67
CA ALA A 160 -5.48 5.26 0.31
C ALA A 160 -6.22 5.62 1.61
N GLU A 161 -7.54 5.79 1.53
CA GLU A 161 -8.47 6.15 2.60
C GLU A 161 -8.53 5.12 3.73
N VAL A 162 -8.15 3.88 3.46
CA VAL A 162 -8.08 2.79 4.45
C VAL A 162 -6.86 2.96 5.37
N ILE A 163 -5.85 3.73 4.96
CA ILE A 163 -4.56 3.78 5.64
C ILE A 163 -4.60 4.67 6.91
N PRO A 164 -5.14 5.89 6.89
CA PRO A 164 -5.24 6.71 8.10
C PRO A 164 -5.88 6.01 9.31
N PRO A 165 -7.02 5.28 9.20
CA PRO A 165 -7.57 4.58 10.35
C PRO A 165 -6.68 3.42 10.83
N MET A 166 -5.98 2.71 9.94
CA MET A 166 -5.00 1.68 10.35
C MET A 166 -3.89 2.27 11.22
N TRP A 167 -3.29 3.39 10.79
CA TRP A 167 -2.24 4.05 11.58
C TRP A 167 -2.77 4.62 12.90
N SER A 168 -3.99 5.16 12.91
CA SER A 168 -4.59 5.71 14.12
C SER A 168 -4.82 4.62 15.17
N MET A 169 -5.39 3.48 14.76
CA MET A 169 -5.58 2.34 15.67
C MET A 169 -4.26 1.78 16.19
N MET A 170 -3.21 1.74 15.36
CA MET A 170 -1.89 1.30 15.82
C MET A 170 -1.33 2.20 16.94
N ILE A 171 -1.58 3.52 16.90
CA ILE A 171 -1.20 4.40 18.01
C ILE A 171 -1.97 4.02 19.29
N ASP A 172 -3.29 3.86 19.19
CA ASP A 172 -4.14 3.48 20.32
C ASP A 172 -3.71 2.12 20.91
N GLU A 173 -3.36 1.15 20.05
CA GLU A 173 -2.86 -0.17 20.44
C GLU A 173 -1.50 -0.08 21.16
N ILE A 174 -0.57 0.74 20.67
CA ILE A 174 0.72 0.98 21.33
C ILE A 174 0.50 1.61 22.71
N GLU A 175 -0.37 2.61 22.81
CA GLU A 175 -0.69 3.28 24.08
C GLU A 175 -1.30 2.28 25.09
N ALA A 176 -2.27 1.49 24.67
CA ALA A 176 -2.88 0.45 25.50
C ALA A 176 -1.85 -0.61 25.94
N ALA A 177 -0.99 -1.07 25.05
CA ALA A 177 0.06 -2.05 25.37
C ALA A 177 1.07 -1.48 26.39
N VAL A 178 1.42 -0.20 26.28
CA VAL A 178 2.29 0.50 27.25
C VAL A 178 1.58 0.62 28.62
N GLU A 179 0.28 0.93 28.65
CA GLU A 179 -0.49 0.94 29.90
C GLU A 179 -0.51 -0.42 30.59
N ASP A 180 -0.58 -1.50 29.80
CA ASP A 180 -0.51 -2.89 30.26
C ASP A 180 0.93 -3.36 30.60
N LYS A 181 1.92 -2.46 30.48
CA LYS A 181 3.36 -2.70 30.74
C LYS A 181 3.99 -3.73 29.82
N GLU A 182 3.45 -3.88 28.62
CA GLU A 182 4.09 -4.62 27.55
C GLU A 182 5.30 -3.83 27.00
N PRO A 183 6.30 -4.50 26.39
CA PRO A 183 7.54 -3.85 25.96
C PRO A 183 7.34 -3.05 24.66
N TYR A 184 6.51 -2.00 24.70
CA TYR A 184 6.21 -1.14 23.56
C TYR A 184 6.50 0.34 23.82
N GLU A 185 7.25 0.64 24.90
CA GLU A 185 7.78 1.98 25.20
C GLU A 185 8.93 2.34 24.24
N PHE A 186 8.60 2.51 22.96
CA PHE A 186 9.58 2.81 21.93
C PHE A 186 10.17 4.20 22.11
N THR A 187 11.48 4.29 21.90
CA THR A 187 12.21 5.55 21.80
C THR A 187 12.20 6.11 20.38
N HIS A 188 12.24 5.20 19.40
CA HIS A 188 12.30 5.51 17.98
C HIS A 188 11.49 4.49 17.20
N TYR A 189 10.96 4.95 16.07
CA TYR A 189 10.28 4.13 15.07
C TYR A 189 11.09 4.16 13.79
N LEU A 190 11.40 2.99 13.24
CA LEU A 190 12.00 2.84 11.92
C LEU A 190 10.92 2.32 10.97
N VAL A 191 10.36 3.22 10.17
CA VAL A 191 9.35 2.89 9.17
C VAL A 191 10.03 2.45 7.89
N VAL A 192 9.75 1.22 7.48
CA VAL A 192 10.24 0.64 6.23
C VAL A 192 9.15 0.81 5.17
N SER A 193 9.51 1.40 4.04
CA SER A 193 8.63 1.60 2.89
C SER A 193 9.42 1.46 1.59
N ARG A 194 8.80 1.83 0.47
CA ARG A 194 9.39 1.78 -0.86
C ARG A 194 9.00 3.00 -1.69
N GLY A 195 9.96 3.46 -2.49
CA GLY A 195 9.77 4.51 -3.47
C GLY A 195 10.28 4.06 -4.84
N TYR A 196 10.28 4.97 -5.80
CA TYR A 196 10.85 4.71 -7.10
C TYR A 196 11.33 5.99 -7.77
N TYR A 197 12.26 5.82 -8.71
CA TYR A 197 12.70 6.87 -9.61
C TYR A 197 12.14 6.63 -11.00
N GLU A 198 11.65 7.69 -11.65
CA GLU A 198 11.36 7.64 -13.07
C GLU A 198 12.68 7.61 -13.85
N VAL A 199 12.88 6.55 -14.64
CA VAL A 199 14.01 6.35 -15.54
C VAL A 199 13.51 6.36 -16.99
N ALA A 200 14.40 6.64 -17.95
CA ALA A 200 14.00 6.65 -19.35
C ALA A 200 13.48 5.26 -19.77
N SER A 201 12.23 5.20 -20.23
CA SER A 201 11.68 3.96 -20.81
C SER A 201 12.55 3.50 -21.98
N VAL A 202 12.90 2.21 -21.96
CA VAL A 202 13.70 1.57 -23.01
C VAL A 202 12.85 1.30 -24.26
N LEU A 203 11.52 1.32 -24.13
CA LEU A 203 10.55 1.03 -25.20
C LEU A 203 10.34 2.22 -26.16
N ASP A 204 10.73 3.44 -25.77
CA ASP A 204 10.38 4.66 -26.51
C ASP A 204 11.64 5.37 -27.05
N GLU A 205 12.13 4.93 -28.21
CA GLU A 205 13.36 5.45 -28.88
C GLU A 205 13.34 6.97 -29.13
N ARG A 206 12.17 7.62 -29.08
CA ARG A 206 12.01 9.07 -29.33
C ARG A 206 12.31 9.96 -28.13
N LYS A 207 12.39 9.44 -26.89
CA LYS A 207 12.56 10.25 -25.66
C LYS A 207 13.97 10.20 -25.05
N GLN A 208 14.92 9.49 -25.66
CA GLN A 208 16.29 9.30 -25.14
C GLN A 208 17.12 10.58 -24.90
N LYS A 209 16.65 11.77 -25.32
CA LYS A 209 17.41 13.02 -25.21
C LYS A 209 17.09 13.91 -23.99
N LYS A 210 16.14 13.54 -23.10
CA LYS A 210 15.76 14.43 -21.97
C LYS A 210 15.90 13.89 -20.54
N ALA A 211 16.18 12.60 -20.33
CA ALA A 211 16.27 12.04 -18.97
C ALA A 211 17.71 11.66 -18.59
N ARG A 212 18.59 12.66 -18.52
CA ARG A 212 19.96 12.51 -17.98
C ARG A 212 20.10 13.31 -16.68
N GLY A 213 19.11 13.16 -15.81
CA GLY A 213 19.15 13.55 -14.40
C GLY A 213 18.62 12.37 -13.59
N GLU A 214 19.14 12.18 -12.37
CA GLU A 214 18.50 11.30 -11.40
C GLU A 214 17.03 11.77 -11.27
N GLY A 215 16.07 10.87 -11.52
CA GLY A 215 14.65 11.18 -11.42
C GLY A 215 14.31 11.69 -10.02
N GLU A 216 13.23 12.47 -9.92
CA GLU A 216 12.70 12.83 -8.61
C GLU A 216 12.16 11.57 -7.91
N LEU A 217 12.38 11.47 -6.60
CA LEU A 217 11.85 10.36 -5.82
C LEU A 217 10.33 10.44 -5.80
N GLN A 218 9.67 9.39 -6.25
CA GLN A 218 8.24 9.19 -6.10
C GLN A 218 7.98 8.06 -5.09
N TYR A 219 6.79 8.07 -4.49
CA TYR A 219 6.41 7.14 -3.44
C TYR A 219 5.33 6.19 -3.95
N PHE A 220 5.45 4.90 -3.63
CA PHE A 220 4.34 3.97 -3.84
C PHE A 220 3.20 4.21 -2.85
N HIS A 221 3.56 4.71 -1.66
CA HIS A 221 2.66 5.14 -0.60
C HIS A 221 2.74 6.67 -0.52
N PRO A 222 1.85 7.42 -1.17
CA PRO A 222 1.90 8.87 -1.19
C PRO A 222 1.98 9.52 0.20
N GLU A 223 1.38 8.88 1.20
CA GLU A 223 1.41 9.31 2.59
C GLU A 223 2.81 9.36 3.22
N ASP A 224 3.79 8.63 2.68
CA ASP A 224 5.19 8.68 3.12
C ASP A 224 5.79 10.07 2.94
N GLU A 225 5.32 10.83 1.95
CA GLU A 225 5.74 12.21 1.74
C GLU A 225 5.34 13.10 2.94
N GLY A 226 4.14 12.88 3.48
CA GLY A 226 3.66 13.54 4.69
C GLY A 226 4.46 13.11 5.92
N MET A 227 4.61 11.80 6.12
CA MET A 227 5.28 11.22 7.27
C MET A 227 6.78 11.58 7.35
N SER A 228 7.47 11.59 6.20
CA SER A 228 8.91 11.87 6.12
C SER A 228 9.31 13.26 6.63
N LYS A 229 8.39 14.23 6.61
CA LYS A 229 8.60 15.58 7.17
C LYS A 229 8.82 15.56 8.69
N PHE A 230 8.35 14.51 9.35
CA PHE A 230 8.51 14.29 10.80
C PHE A 230 9.72 13.41 11.14
N ALA A 231 10.39 12.84 10.15
CA ALA A 231 11.55 11.99 10.36
C ALA A 231 12.77 12.80 10.84
N ALA A 232 13.52 12.22 11.77
CA ALA A 232 14.83 12.70 12.20
C ALA A 232 15.93 12.33 11.18
N ALA A 233 15.67 11.30 10.36
CA ALA A 233 16.44 10.96 9.18
C ALA A 233 15.57 10.13 8.24
N ALA A 234 15.69 10.34 6.94
CA ALA A 234 15.05 9.51 5.93
C ALA A 234 15.97 9.36 4.72
N GLY A 235 15.80 8.29 3.95
CA GLY A 235 16.63 8.04 2.77
C GLY A 235 16.26 6.77 2.03
N THR A 236 16.70 6.71 0.78
CA THR A 236 16.50 5.57 -0.12
C THR A 236 17.71 4.64 -0.13
N TYR A 237 17.50 3.42 -0.58
CA TYR A 237 18.55 2.45 -0.88
C TYR A 237 18.15 1.58 -2.07
N ALA A 238 19.16 1.16 -2.84
CA ALA A 238 18.95 0.22 -3.94
C ALA A 238 18.80 -1.21 -3.40
N PHE A 239 17.94 -1.99 -4.05
CA PHE A 239 17.84 -3.41 -3.77
C PHE A 239 19.05 -4.11 -4.39
N THR A 240 19.69 -5.03 -3.66
CA THR A 240 20.92 -5.70 -4.14
C THR A 240 20.67 -6.71 -5.23
N LYS A 241 19.46 -7.28 -5.27
CA LYS A 241 19.08 -8.37 -6.18
C LYS A 241 18.30 -7.88 -7.39
N GLU A 242 18.34 -6.57 -7.70
CA GLU A 242 17.64 -5.98 -8.86
C GLU A 242 17.93 -6.74 -10.16
N ASP A 243 19.18 -7.15 -10.40
CA ASP A 243 19.59 -7.87 -11.62
C ASP A 243 19.14 -9.34 -11.64
N GLU A 244 18.87 -9.93 -10.48
CA GLU A 244 18.41 -11.31 -10.31
C GLU A 244 16.87 -11.42 -10.28
N ALA A 245 16.16 -10.30 -10.19
CA ALA A 245 14.71 -10.22 -10.24
C ALA A 245 14.18 -10.43 -11.67
N ILE A 246 14.46 -11.61 -12.22
CA ILE A 246 14.12 -12.06 -13.58
C ILE A 246 12.64 -12.52 -13.65
N ALA A 247 11.71 -11.69 -13.18
CA ALA A 247 10.28 -11.90 -13.44
C ALA A 247 9.85 -10.95 -14.57
N ASP A 248 9.19 -11.46 -15.61
CA ASP A 248 8.76 -10.66 -16.78
C ASP A 248 7.86 -9.47 -16.37
N SER A 249 7.11 -9.58 -15.27
CA SER A 249 6.31 -8.48 -14.71
C SER A 249 7.15 -7.35 -14.09
N LYS A 250 8.33 -7.65 -13.53
CA LYS A 250 9.25 -6.65 -12.97
C LYS A 250 10.10 -5.98 -14.06
N ARG A 251 10.44 -6.73 -15.12
CA ARG A 251 11.00 -6.16 -16.36
C ARG A 251 10.04 -5.14 -16.96
N ALA A 252 8.73 -5.41 -16.95
CA ALA A 252 7.75 -4.45 -17.46
C ALA A 252 7.81 -3.09 -16.73
N PHE A 253 7.99 -3.04 -15.41
CA PHE A 253 8.16 -1.76 -14.69
C PHE A 253 9.45 -1.02 -15.06
N GLN A 254 10.57 -1.74 -15.18
CA GLN A 254 11.84 -1.16 -15.63
C GLN A 254 11.78 -0.69 -17.09
N GLU A 255 11.13 -1.46 -17.96
CA GLU A 255 10.88 -1.13 -19.37
C GLU A 255 9.92 0.05 -19.52
N MET A 256 8.95 0.20 -18.60
CA MET A 256 8.04 1.34 -18.48
C MET A 256 8.69 2.58 -17.83
N GLY A 257 9.96 2.48 -17.42
CA GLY A 257 10.70 3.63 -16.92
C GLY A 257 10.57 3.86 -15.41
N VAL A 258 10.36 2.81 -14.61
CA VAL A 258 10.29 2.90 -13.15
C VAL A 258 11.39 2.06 -12.52
N LYS A 259 12.22 2.66 -11.66
CA LYS A 259 13.23 1.97 -10.86
C LYS A 259 12.82 1.94 -9.38
N PRO A 260 12.31 0.81 -8.86
CA PRO A 260 11.98 0.67 -7.44
C PRO A 260 13.21 0.86 -6.55
N GLN A 261 13.01 1.42 -5.37
CA GLN A 261 14.01 1.62 -4.33
C GLN A 261 13.38 1.35 -2.97
N GLY A 262 14.16 0.82 -2.04
CA GLY A 262 13.74 0.79 -0.64
C GLY A 262 13.82 2.19 -0.04
N TYR A 263 12.96 2.46 0.95
CA TYR A 263 12.89 3.74 1.65
C TYR A 263 12.78 3.50 3.15
N MET A 264 13.50 4.30 3.94
CA MET A 264 13.45 4.22 5.40
C MET A 264 13.25 5.61 6.00
N MET A 265 12.44 5.67 7.05
CA MET A 265 12.21 6.86 7.85
C MET A 265 12.43 6.53 9.32
N LEU A 266 13.37 7.23 9.95
CA LEU A 266 13.64 7.16 11.38
C LEU A 266 12.93 8.32 12.08
N ILE A 267 11.98 8.02 12.96
CA ILE A 267 11.13 8.98 13.66
C ILE A 267 11.31 8.80 15.17
N GLU A 268 11.52 9.90 15.90
CA GLU A 268 11.55 9.89 17.36
C GLU A 268 10.14 9.71 17.92
N ALA A 269 9.98 8.97 19.01
CA ALA A 269 8.66 8.62 19.55
C ALA A 269 7.77 9.85 19.83
N GLY A 270 8.33 10.92 20.38
CA GLY A 270 7.60 12.17 20.65
C GLY A 270 7.09 12.90 19.39
N ARG A 271 7.53 12.51 18.19
CA ARG A 271 7.06 13.06 16.90
C ARG A 271 6.18 12.07 16.13
N PHE A 272 6.07 10.83 16.58
CA PHE A 272 5.44 9.74 15.83
C PHE A 272 3.93 9.93 15.67
N GLU A 273 3.22 10.31 16.73
CA GLU A 273 1.78 10.61 16.66
C GLU A 273 1.49 11.76 15.67
N SER A 274 2.34 12.79 15.63
CA SER A 274 2.23 13.88 14.66
C SER A 274 2.53 13.43 13.23
N ALA A 275 3.47 12.50 13.06
CA ALA A 275 3.78 11.89 11.78
C ALA A 275 2.60 11.06 11.24
N VAL A 276 1.92 10.32 12.12
CA VAL A 276 0.69 9.58 11.80
C VAL A 276 -0.46 10.51 11.43
N LYS A 277 -0.66 11.63 12.17
CA LYS A 277 -1.65 12.64 11.79
C LYS A 277 -1.42 13.20 10.38
N ALA A 278 -0.16 13.39 9.99
CA ALA A 278 0.20 13.85 8.65
C ALA A 278 -0.18 12.85 7.54
N VAL A 279 -0.26 11.55 7.82
CA VAL A 279 -0.80 10.54 6.89
C VAL A 279 -2.28 10.81 6.62
N GLY A 280 -3.05 11.04 7.69
CA GLY A 280 -4.47 11.38 7.59
C GLY A 280 -4.72 12.67 6.82
N ASP A 281 -3.97 13.72 7.13
CA ASP A 281 -4.08 15.02 6.44
C ASP A 281 -3.72 14.90 4.95
N TYR A 282 -2.69 14.11 4.61
CA TYR A 282 -2.29 13.92 3.22
C TYR A 282 -3.40 13.25 2.41
N VAL A 283 -3.91 12.12 2.88
CA VAL A 283 -4.97 11.36 2.21
C VAL A 283 -6.27 12.18 2.15
N GLY A 284 -6.65 12.84 3.24
CA GLY A 284 -7.85 13.69 3.29
C GLY A 284 -7.75 14.97 2.45
N SER A 285 -6.55 15.43 2.09
CA SER A 285 -6.33 16.57 1.18
C SER A 285 -6.21 16.16 -0.30
N ALA A 286 -5.99 14.87 -0.56
CA ALA A 286 -5.87 14.30 -1.91
C ALA A 286 -7.21 13.77 -2.47
N ALA A 287 -8.24 13.64 -1.62
CA ALA A 287 -9.62 13.29 -1.96
C ALA A 287 -10.49 14.54 -2.22
#